data_AF-S9QLP3-F1
#
_entry.id   AF-S9QLP3-F1
#
_cell.length_a   1.000
_cell.length_b   1.000
_cell.length_c   1.000
_cell.angle_alpha   90.00
_cell.angle_beta   90.00
_cell.angle_gamma   90.00
#
_symmetry.space_group_name_H-M   'P 1'
#
loop_
_entity.id
_entity.type
_entity.pdbx_description
1 polymer ?
#
loop_
_entity_poly.entity_id
_entity_poly.type
_entity_poly.pdbx_seq_one_letter_code
_entity_poly.pdbx_strand_id
1 'polypeptide(L)'
;MTLGEHLERAEQKLLLLIDLRQISRMSMDQEQRQRQLAWFKTHEAHLRERILGAGIILSSPLARLALRAILAVLPLPTSVLTFSTLEEAERWVAGLLPQAGR
;
A
#
# COMPACT_ATOMS: atom_id res chain seq x y z
N MET A 1 -0.71 15.74 10.34
CA MET A 1 -0.83 15.52 8.89
C MET A 1 -1.13 14.05 8.67
N THR A 2 -2.30 13.74 8.11
CA THR A 2 -2.73 12.37 7.78
C THR A 2 -2.22 11.97 6.38
N LEU A 3 -2.29 10.67 6.06
CA LEU A 3 -1.94 10.20 4.71
C LEU A 3 -2.84 10.83 3.63
N GLY A 4 -4.13 11.03 3.91
CA GLY A 4 -5.07 11.67 2.96
C GLY A 4 -4.65 13.10 2.63
N GLU A 5 -4.39 13.91 3.66
CA GLU A 5 -3.91 15.30 3.49
C GLU A 5 -2.57 15.36 2.75
N HIS A 6 -1.70 14.38 2.95
CA HIS A 6 -0.43 14.31 2.23
C HIS A 6 -0.62 13.95 0.76
N LEU A 7 -1.52 13.02 0.43
CA LEU A 7 -1.86 12.63 -0.93
C LEU A 7 -2.44 13.79 -1.74
N GLU A 8 -3.36 14.56 -1.15
CA GLU A 8 -4.00 15.70 -1.81
C GLU A 8 -3.02 16.82 -2.15
N ARG A 9 -2.00 17.02 -1.30
CA ARG A 9 -1.00 18.09 -1.45
C ARG A 9 0.24 17.65 -2.22
N ALA A 10 0.40 16.37 -2.52
CA ALA A 10 1.59 15.85 -3.17
C ALA A 10 1.67 16.32 -4.63
N GLU A 11 2.61 17.20 -4.93
CA GLU A 11 2.90 17.62 -6.29
C GLU A 11 3.59 16.51 -7.09
N GLN A 12 4.34 15.65 -6.39
CA GLN A 12 5.09 14.53 -6.97
C GLN A 12 4.36 13.20 -6.80
N LYS A 13 4.70 12.24 -7.65
CA LYS A 13 4.30 10.85 -7.48
C LYS A 13 4.97 10.28 -6.22
N LEU A 14 4.24 9.46 -5.48
CA LEU A 14 4.65 8.86 -4.23
C LEU A 14 4.76 7.33 -4.35
N LEU A 15 5.59 6.77 -3.47
CA LEU A 15 5.76 5.34 -3.27
C LEU A 15 5.44 5.04 -1.80
N LEU A 16 4.61 4.02 -1.57
CA LEU A 16 4.16 3.67 -0.23
C LEU A 16 4.90 2.43 0.27
N LEU A 17 5.47 2.51 1.47
CA LEU A 17 5.98 1.36 2.21
C LEU A 17 5.19 1.22 3.50
N ILE A 18 4.51 0.08 3.66
CA ILE A 18 3.62 -0.19 4.79
C ILE A 18 4.22 -1.34 5.59
N ASP A 19 4.83 -1.01 6.73
CA ASP A 19 5.41 -2.01 7.63
C ASP A 19 4.35 -2.58 8.57
N LEU A 20 3.92 -3.81 8.29
CA LEU A 20 2.95 -4.55 9.11
C LEU A 20 3.62 -5.61 9.98
N ARG A 21 4.96 -5.66 10.06
CA ARG A 21 5.68 -6.70 10.82
C ARG A 21 5.35 -6.68 12.31
N GLN A 22 5.08 -5.49 12.86
CA GLN A 22 4.75 -5.30 14.28
C GLN A 22 3.24 -5.33 14.57
N ILE A 23 2.39 -5.42 13.55
CA ILE A 23 0.95 -5.53 13.77
C ILE A 23 0.63 -6.97 14.15
N SER A 24 0.71 -7.25 15.45
CA SER A 24 0.32 -8.55 16.00
C SER A 24 -1.20 -8.72 15.90
N ARG A 25 -1.62 -9.83 15.26
CA ARG A 25 -3.02 -10.30 15.14
C ARG A 25 -4.01 -9.20 14.76
N MET A 26 -4.05 -8.87 13.46
CA MET A 26 -5.11 -8.05 12.86
C MET A 26 -6.47 -8.78 12.87
N SER A 27 -7.11 -8.89 14.02
CA SER A 27 -8.57 -8.87 14.05
C SER A 27 -8.98 -7.40 13.92
N MET A 28 -9.00 -6.89 12.68
CA MET A 28 -9.69 -5.64 12.42
C MET A 28 -11.16 -5.89 12.72
N ASP A 29 -11.70 -5.14 13.68
CA ASP A 29 -13.13 -5.16 13.90
C ASP A 29 -13.87 -4.66 12.63
N GLN A 30 -15.17 -4.94 12.57
CA GLN A 30 -15.98 -4.58 11.41
C GLN A 30 -15.97 -3.06 11.17
N GLU A 31 -15.89 -2.26 12.22
CA GLU A 31 -15.90 -0.81 12.14
C GLU A 31 -14.61 -0.27 11.50
N GLN A 32 -13.45 -0.76 11.93
CA GLN A 32 -12.14 -0.46 11.35
C GLN A 32 -12.10 -0.82 9.87
N ARG A 33 -12.68 -1.96 9.50
CA ARG A 33 -12.80 -2.36 8.10
C ARG A 33 -13.64 -1.38 7.30
N GLN A 34 -14.80 -0.96 7.82
CA GLN A 34 -15.66 0.02 7.15
C GLN A 34 -14.97 1.38 7.02
N ARG A 35 -14.28 1.84 8.07
CA ARG A 35 -13.50 3.09 8.02
C ARG A 35 -12.39 3.03 6.97
N GLN A 36 -11.67 1.92 6.86
CA GLN A 36 -10.67 1.73 5.81
C GLN A 36 -11.28 1.75 4.41
N LEU A 37 -12.38 1.03 4.19
CA LEU A 37 -13.08 1.02 2.91
C LEU A 37 -13.59 2.42 2.53
N ALA A 38 -14.18 3.15 3.48
CA ALA A 38 -14.62 4.52 3.27
C ALA A 38 -13.44 5.43 2.90
N TRP A 39 -12.32 5.33 3.63
CA TRP A 39 -11.12 6.11 3.33
C TRP A 39 -10.57 5.82 1.94
N PHE A 40 -10.48 4.54 1.54
CA PHE A 40 -10.03 4.14 0.21
C PHE A 40 -10.90 4.72 -0.89
N LYS A 41 -12.24 4.67 -0.72
CA LYS A 41 -13.18 5.24 -1.69
C LYS A 41 -13.03 6.76 -1.80
N THR A 42 -12.94 7.45 -0.67
CA THR A 42 -12.77 8.91 -0.65
C THR A 42 -11.51 9.36 -1.38
N HIS A 43 -10.40 8.62 -1.24
CA HIS A 43 -9.10 9.03 -1.80
C HIS A 43 -8.71 8.23 -3.06
N GLU A 44 -9.61 7.45 -3.66
CA GLU A 44 -9.29 6.53 -4.75
C GLU A 44 -8.65 7.24 -5.95
N ALA A 45 -9.20 8.40 -6.32
CA ALA A 45 -8.68 9.21 -7.42
C ALA A 45 -7.24 9.68 -7.15
N HIS A 46 -6.99 10.21 -5.95
CA HIS A 46 -5.65 10.64 -5.54
C HIS A 46 -4.68 9.46 -5.41
N LEU A 47 -5.14 8.29 -4.94
CA LEU A 47 -4.32 7.09 -4.90
C LEU A 47 -3.91 6.65 -6.31
N ARG A 48 -4.88 6.59 -7.24
CA ARG A 48 -4.62 6.24 -8.65
C ARG A 48 -3.68 7.25 -9.32
N GLU A 49 -3.88 8.53 -9.06
CA GLU A 49 -3.10 9.58 -9.69
C GLU A 49 -1.71 9.71 -9.07
N ARG A 50 -1.56 9.59 -7.75
CA ARG A 50 -0.32 9.96 -7.05
C ARG A 50 0.54 8.76 -6.67
N ILE A 51 -0.01 7.56 -6.49
CA ILE A 51 0.77 6.39 -6.05
C ILE A 51 1.25 5.55 -7.23
N LEU A 52 2.56 5.44 -7.38
CA LEU A 52 3.19 4.55 -8.39
C LEU A 52 3.19 3.08 -7.98
N GLY A 53 3.25 2.84 -6.67
CA GLY A 53 3.15 1.50 -6.11
C GLY A 53 3.20 1.50 -4.59
N ALA A 54 2.77 0.39 -4.00
CA ALA A 54 2.82 0.15 -2.57
C ALA A 54 3.47 -1.20 -2.24
N GLY A 55 4.46 -1.18 -1.35
CA GLY A 55 5.07 -2.37 -0.77
C GLY A 55 4.58 -2.63 0.64
N ILE A 56 4.06 -3.83 0.90
CA ILE A 56 3.57 -4.25 2.23
C ILE A 56 4.56 -5.23 2.84
N ILE A 57 5.16 -4.88 3.97
CA ILE A 57 6.15 -5.72 4.65
C ILE A 57 5.45 -6.54 5.74
N LEU A 58 5.58 -7.87 5.66
CA LEU A 58 4.95 -8.81 6.57
C LEU A 58 5.98 -9.88 6.97
N SER A 59 6.06 -10.18 8.27
CA SER A 59 6.99 -11.20 8.80
C SER A 59 6.51 -12.63 8.48
N SER A 60 5.21 -12.89 8.62
CA SER A 60 4.61 -14.22 8.41
C SER A 60 4.56 -14.61 6.92
N PRO A 61 5.21 -15.72 6.51
CA PRO A 61 5.11 -16.22 5.13
C PRO A 61 3.69 -16.57 4.72
N LEU A 62 2.90 -17.12 5.65
CA LEU A 62 1.49 -17.46 5.39
C LEU A 62 0.64 -16.21 5.19
N ALA A 63 0.86 -15.17 6.01
CA ALA A 63 0.16 -13.90 5.83
C ALA A 63 0.52 -13.23 4.50
N ARG A 64 1.80 -13.28 4.09
CA ARG A 64 2.23 -12.81 2.76
C ARG A 64 1.54 -13.57 1.64
N LEU A 65 1.51 -14.90 1.70
CA LEU A 65 0.87 -15.72 0.68
C LEU A 65 -0.63 -15.43 0.57
N ALA A 66 -1.33 -15.38 1.71
CA ALA A 66 -2.74 -15.05 1.75
C ALA A 66 -3.02 -13.65 1.17
N LEU A 67 -2.25 -12.64 1.57
CA LEU A 67 -2.44 -11.28 1.06
C LEU A 67 -2.10 -11.19 -0.43
N ARG A 68 -1.06 -11.86 -0.92
CA ARG A 68 -0.76 -11.92 -2.37
C ARG A 68 -1.92 -12.50 -3.16
N ALA A 69 -2.55 -13.57 -2.67
CA ALA A 69 -3.71 -14.15 -3.33
C ALA A 69 -4.90 -13.17 -3.37
N ILE A 70 -5.15 -12.44 -2.28
CA ILE A 70 -6.18 -11.40 -2.22
C ILE A 70 -5.86 -10.27 -3.21
N LEU A 71 -4.64 -9.74 -3.20
CA LEU A 71 -4.24 -8.64 -4.07
C LEU A 71 -4.28 -9.01 -5.56
N ALA A 72 -4.06 -10.29 -5.90
CA ALA A 72 -4.13 -10.77 -7.28
C ALA A 72 -5.54 -10.73 -7.90
N VAL A 73 -6.59 -10.67 -7.08
CA VAL A 73 -7.98 -10.61 -7.54
C VAL A 73 -8.64 -9.25 -7.32
N LEU A 74 -8.05 -8.38 -6.50
CA LEU A 74 -8.60 -7.06 -6.23
C LEU A 74 -8.29 -6.08 -7.37
N PRO A 75 -9.28 -5.30 -7.82
CA PRO A 75 -9.05 -4.23 -8.79
C PRO A 75 -8.40 -3.03 -8.10
N LEU A 76 -7.08 -3.11 -7.88
CA LEU A 76 -6.33 -2.08 -7.17
C LEU A 76 -6.00 -0.92 -8.12
N PRO A 77 -6.06 0.34 -7.64
CA PRO A 77 -5.75 1.51 -8.45
C PRO A 77 -4.24 1.66 -8.76
N THR A 78 -3.38 0.88 -8.11
CA THR A 78 -1.92 0.91 -8.24
C THR A 78 -1.33 -0.47 -8.00
N SER A 79 -0.06 -0.68 -8.37
CA SER A 79 0.64 -1.94 -8.14
C SER A 79 0.92 -2.12 -6.65
N VAL A 80 0.44 -3.21 -6.04
CA VAL A 80 0.68 -3.54 -4.63
C VAL A 80 1.33 -4.91 -4.52
N LEU A 81 2.51 -4.97 -3.90
CA LEU A 81 3.26 -6.21 -3.66
C LEU A 81 3.58 -6.40 -2.17
N THR A 82 3.81 -7.65 -1.77
CA THR A 82 4.19 -8.00 -0.39
C THR A 82 5.64 -8.44 -0.31
N PHE A 83 6.34 -8.04 0.75
CA PHE A 83 7.76 -8.31 0.96
C PHE A 83 8.03 -8.89 2.34
N SER A 84 9.13 -9.62 2.47
CA SER A 84 9.56 -10.18 3.75
C SER A 84 10.42 -9.22 4.56
N THR A 85 11.14 -8.32 3.88
CA THR A 85 11.99 -7.30 4.46
C THR A 85 11.71 -5.92 3.88
N LEU A 86 12.14 -4.88 4.60
CA LEU A 86 12.07 -3.50 4.10
C LEU A 86 13.00 -3.32 2.89
N GLU A 87 14.20 -3.89 2.93
CA GLU A 87 15.21 -3.78 1.87
C GLU A 87 14.70 -4.34 0.53
N GLU A 88 13.96 -5.45 0.54
CA GLU A 88 13.32 -6.00 -0.67
C GLU A 88 12.29 -5.01 -1.25
N ALA A 89 11.48 -4.41 -0.38
CA ALA A 89 10.45 -3.46 -0.78
C ALA A 89 11.08 -2.17 -1.35
N GLU A 90 12.16 -1.68 -0.73
CA GLU A 90 12.91 -0.50 -1.19
C GLU A 90 13.54 -0.73 -2.57
N ARG A 91 14.16 -1.90 -2.81
CA ARG A 91 14.71 -2.21 -4.15
C ARG A 91 13.64 -2.24 -5.22
N TRP A 92 12.48 -2.82 -4.92
CA TRP A 92 11.37 -2.84 -5.85
C TRP A 92 10.84 -1.43 -6.14
N VAL A 93 10.63 -0.63 -5.09
CA VAL A 93 10.19 0.77 -5.18
C VAL A 93 11.18 1.60 -6.00
N ALA A 94 12.49 1.43 -5.81
CA ALA A 94 13.51 2.12 -6.59
C ALA A 94 13.40 1.81 -8.09
N GLY A 95 12.99 0.58 -8.46
CA GLY A 95 12.71 0.19 -9.84
C GLY A 95 11.47 0.85 -10.45
N LEU A 96 10.60 1.47 -9.63
CA LEU A 96 9.45 2.24 -10.11
C LEU A 96 9.77 3.71 -10.38
N LEU A 97 10.85 4.25 -9.79
CA LEU A 97 11.25 5.65 -9.96
C LEU A 97 11.44 6.07 -11.44
N PRO A 98 12.04 5.25 -12.33
CA PRO A 98 12.14 5.60 -13.75
C PRO A 98 10.78 5.77 -14.45
N GLN A 99 9.72 5.17 -13.90
CA GLN A 99 8.35 5.24 -14.44
C GLN A 99 7.59 6.48 -13.94
N ALA A 100 8.15 7.21 -12.96
CA ALA A 100 7.52 8.39 -12.38
C ALA A 100 7.43 9.58 -13.36
N GLY A 101 8.20 9.57 -14.46
CA GLY A 101 8.45 10.76 -15.27
C GLY A 101 9.30 11.78 -14.50
N ARG A 102 9.99 12.67 -15.22
CA ARG A 102 10.73 13.80 -14.61
C ARG A 102 9.80 14.74 -13.86
#